data_AF-A0A653BLT0-F1
#
_entry.id   AF-A0A653BLT0-F1
#
_cell.length_a   1.000
_cell.length_b   1.000
_cell.length_c   1.000
_cell.angle_alpha   90.00
_cell.angle_beta   90.00
_cell.angle_gamma   90.00
#
_symmetry.space_group_name_H-M   'P 1'
#
loop_
_entity.id
_entity.type
_entity.pdbx_description
1 polymer ?
#
loop_
_entity_poly.entity_id
_entity_poly.type
_entity_poly.pdbx_seq_one_letter_code
_entity_poly.pdbx_strand_id
1 'polypeptide(L)'
;MEVERLQKSLKVDGDVAYTCETAGHFYLYQVLSRWEHFLSVVKPDSGKNLNRVSAEFPFHDFFEMAPQPLFKGVSFEEDMATAESCFRYIDHIFKELEEFRAFELLRSGLDRSKYLLVKEAKIIAMTCTHAALKRKELVEIGFKYDNILMEESAQILEIETFIPLLLQNPQDGFNRLKRWIMIGDHHQLPPVIKNMAFQKYSNMEQSLFTRLVRLGVPTVDLDGQGRARSSICDLYRWRYKHLGNLKHVESWKEYQLANAGFEYDFQLVDVQDFNGVGESEPSPYFYQNLAEAEYCVAVFMFMRLIGYPASKITILTTYNGQKHLIRDVINTRCANNPLIGKPHKVS
;
A
#
# COMPACT_ATOMS: atom_id res chain seq x y z
N MET A 1 11.04 -3.32 29.03
CA MET A 1 11.67 -4.66 29.01
C MET A 1 13.13 -4.59 28.56
N GLU A 2 13.44 -4.03 27.39
CA GLU A 2 14.84 -3.91 26.92
C GLU A 2 15.71 -2.96 27.77
N VAL A 3 15.17 -1.81 28.22
CA VAL A 3 15.93 -0.88 29.09
C VAL A 3 16.28 -1.52 30.43
N GLU A 4 15.36 -2.28 31.02
CA GLU A 4 15.60 -3.02 32.26
C GLU A 4 16.66 -4.13 32.06
N ARG A 5 16.65 -4.79 30.90
CA ARG A 5 17.68 -5.77 30.52
C ARG A 5 19.05 -5.12 30.38
N LEU A 6 19.12 -3.97 29.71
CA LEU A 6 20.35 -3.18 29.57
C LEU A 6 20.85 -2.68 30.92
N GLN A 7 19.96 -2.19 31.78
CA GLN A 7 20.27 -1.80 33.15
C GLN A 7 20.90 -2.94 33.95
N LYS A 8 20.26 -4.12 33.95
CA LYS A 8 20.78 -5.31 34.66
C LYS A 8 22.14 -5.74 34.11
N SER A 9 22.31 -5.69 32.78
CA SER A 9 23.59 -6.00 32.13
C SER A 9 24.71 -5.03 32.52
N LEU A 10 24.38 -3.76 32.77
CA LEU A 10 25.33 -2.73 33.20
C LEU A 10 25.51 -2.67 34.72
N LYS A 11 24.80 -3.52 35.48
CA LYS A 11 24.83 -3.61 36.95
C LYS A 11 24.54 -2.26 37.62
N VAL A 12 23.54 -1.54 37.09
CA VAL A 12 23.09 -0.25 37.64
C VAL A 12 21.86 -0.47 38.51
N ASP A 13 21.93 -0.06 39.78
CA ASP A 13 20.79 -0.13 40.71
C ASP A 13 19.83 1.06 40.51
N GLY A 14 18.51 0.83 40.68
CA GLY A 14 17.46 1.86 40.64
C GLY A 14 16.29 1.55 39.72
N ASP A 15 15.25 2.40 39.71
CA ASP A 15 14.07 2.25 38.84
C ASP A 15 14.23 3.11 37.58
N VAL A 16 15.12 2.72 36.67
CA VAL A 16 15.42 3.51 35.45
C VAL A 16 14.61 3.11 34.22
N ALA A 17 13.86 2.01 34.31
CA ALA A 17 13.04 1.48 33.22
C ALA A 17 11.53 1.80 33.36
N TYR A 18 11.17 2.62 34.36
CA TYR A 18 9.77 2.83 34.76
C TYR A 18 9.01 3.82 33.86
N THR A 19 9.70 4.84 33.31
CA THR A 19 9.12 5.84 32.40
C THR A 19 10.07 6.16 31.26
N CYS A 20 9.55 6.73 30.16
CA CYS A 20 10.36 7.22 29.06
C CYS A 20 11.35 8.31 29.53
N GLU A 21 10.97 9.12 30.50
CA GLU A 21 11.83 10.15 31.09
C GLU A 21 13.01 9.56 31.87
N THR A 22 12.77 8.57 32.74
CA THR A 22 13.84 7.90 33.50
C THR A 22 14.76 7.10 32.57
N ALA A 23 14.21 6.50 31.52
CA ALA A 23 14.99 5.84 30.47
C ALA A 23 15.89 6.82 29.71
N GLY A 24 15.41 8.03 29.41
CA GLY A 24 16.21 9.09 28.77
C GLY A 24 17.38 9.55 29.64
N HIS A 25 17.17 9.72 30.95
CA HIS A 25 18.27 10.00 31.89
C HIS A 25 19.29 8.86 31.93
N PHE A 26 18.83 7.60 31.99
CA PHE A 26 19.70 6.43 31.95
C PHE A 26 20.54 6.38 30.67
N TYR A 27 19.95 6.68 29.51
CA TYR A 27 20.69 6.75 28.25
C TYR A 27 21.85 7.75 28.32
N LEU A 28 21.58 9.00 28.74
CA LEU A 28 22.61 10.04 28.80
C LEU A 28 23.72 9.71 29.82
N TYR A 29 23.35 9.30 31.04
CA TYR A 29 24.31 9.14 32.13
C TYR A 29 25.04 7.80 32.12
N GLN A 30 24.43 6.72 31.63
CA GLN A 30 24.99 5.37 31.71
C GLN A 30 25.38 4.80 30.35
N VAL A 31 24.58 5.02 29.30
CA VAL A 31 24.84 4.42 27.98
C VAL A 31 25.81 5.27 27.18
N LEU A 32 25.50 6.55 27.01
CA LEU A 32 26.27 7.47 26.18
C LEU A 32 27.66 7.75 26.78
N SER A 33 27.74 7.94 28.10
CA SER A 33 29.02 8.09 28.81
C SER A 33 29.97 6.90 28.63
N ARG A 34 29.46 5.66 28.69
CA ARG A 34 30.24 4.44 28.47
C ARG A 34 30.67 4.29 27.02
N TRP A 35 29.79 4.66 26.08
CA TRP A 35 30.14 4.65 24.66
C TRP A 35 31.22 5.68 24.32
N GLU A 36 31.12 6.91 24.83
CA GLU A 36 32.15 7.94 24.66
C GLU A 36 33.48 7.51 25.28
N HIS A 37 33.45 6.91 26.46
CA HIS A 37 34.64 6.34 27.09
C HIS A 37 35.28 5.25 26.21
N PHE A 38 34.50 4.28 25.73
CA PHE A 38 34.95 3.26 24.79
C PHE A 38 35.61 3.88 23.55
N LEU A 39 34.96 4.86 22.91
CA LEU A 39 35.53 5.55 21.75
C LEU A 39 36.85 6.26 22.08
N SER A 40 36.95 6.87 23.27
CA SER A 40 38.16 7.57 23.71
C SER A 40 39.36 6.63 23.92
N VAL A 41 39.10 5.37 24.29
CA VAL A 41 40.14 4.36 24.55
C VAL A 41 40.54 3.63 23.26
N VAL A 42 39.58 3.36 22.36
CA VAL A 42 39.77 2.51 21.18
C VAL A 42 40.23 3.30 19.95
N LYS A 43 39.73 4.54 19.74
CA LYS A 43 40.11 5.35 18.56
C LYS A 43 41.59 5.73 18.49
N PRO A 44 42.28 6.10 19.59
CA PRO A 44 43.71 6.44 19.53
C PRO A 44 44.62 5.25 19.18
N ASP A 45 44.11 4.01 19.32
CA ASP A 45 44.89 2.80 19.10
C ASP A 45 44.84 2.29 17.66
N SER A 46 43.96 2.84 16.80
CA SER A 46 43.83 2.63 15.34
C SER A 46 44.41 1.31 14.79
N GLY A 47 44.00 0.17 15.34
CA GLY A 47 44.41 -1.15 14.86
C GLY A 47 45.75 -1.70 15.36
N LYS A 48 46.39 -1.11 16.38
CA LYS A 48 47.61 -1.67 17.01
C LYS A 48 47.33 -2.95 17.80
N ASN A 49 46.14 -3.09 18.37
CA ASN A 49 45.69 -4.29 19.05
C ASN A 49 44.27 -4.66 18.60
N LEU A 50 44.16 -5.72 17.80
CA LEU A 50 42.90 -6.21 17.24
C LEU A 50 41.88 -6.59 18.33
N ASN A 51 42.35 -7.07 19.48
CA ASN A 51 41.48 -7.50 20.57
C ASN A 51 40.95 -6.35 21.43
N ARG A 52 41.45 -5.12 21.23
CA ARG A 52 41.10 -3.98 22.10
C ARG A 52 39.65 -3.55 21.94
N VAL A 53 39.10 -3.65 20.73
CA VAL A 53 37.68 -3.37 20.46
C VAL A 53 36.80 -4.30 21.30
N SER A 54 37.06 -5.61 21.24
CA SER A 54 36.33 -6.59 22.03
C SER A 54 36.61 -6.44 23.54
N ALA A 55 37.82 -6.10 23.96
CA ALA A 55 38.14 -6.01 25.39
C ALA A 55 37.45 -4.82 26.08
N GLU A 56 37.35 -3.69 25.39
CA GLU A 56 36.82 -2.44 25.96
C GLU A 56 35.32 -2.23 25.70
N PHE A 57 34.68 -3.09 24.89
CA PHE A 57 33.28 -2.92 24.53
C PHE A 57 32.34 -3.03 25.76
N PRO A 58 31.55 -1.99 26.07
CA PRO A 58 30.87 -1.89 27.36
C PRO A 58 29.53 -2.64 27.45
N PHE A 59 29.06 -3.28 26.37
CA PHE A 59 27.71 -3.85 26.28
C PHE A 59 27.68 -5.37 26.00
N HIS A 60 28.74 -6.11 26.32
CA HIS A 60 28.80 -7.57 26.08
C HIS A 60 27.61 -8.33 26.67
N ASP A 61 27.34 -8.14 27.96
CA ASP A 61 26.28 -8.83 28.69
C ASP A 61 24.89 -8.55 28.08
N PHE A 62 24.70 -7.37 27.47
CA PHE A 62 23.44 -7.05 26.78
C PHE A 62 23.29 -7.81 25.45
N PHE A 63 24.38 -8.13 24.77
CA PHE A 63 24.38 -8.85 23.50
C PHE A 63 24.69 -10.36 23.66
N GLU A 64 24.65 -10.91 24.87
CA GLU A 64 24.92 -12.33 25.12
C GLU A 64 24.02 -13.26 24.29
N MET A 65 22.74 -12.89 24.12
CA MET A 65 21.77 -13.65 23.33
C MET A 65 21.91 -13.48 21.81
N ALA A 66 22.81 -12.61 21.33
CA ALA A 66 23.11 -12.46 19.92
C ALA A 66 24.02 -13.62 19.43
N PRO A 67 24.11 -13.88 18.11
CA PRO A 67 25.04 -14.87 17.59
C PRO A 67 26.49 -14.59 18.02
N GLN A 68 27.13 -15.59 18.65
CA GLN A 68 28.49 -15.49 19.19
C GLN A 68 29.53 -16.16 18.26
N PRO A 69 30.80 -15.72 18.26
CA PRO A 69 31.33 -14.57 19.01
C PRO A 69 30.89 -13.24 18.37
N LEU A 70 30.59 -12.24 19.20
CA LEU A 70 30.18 -10.92 18.73
C LEU A 70 31.26 -10.23 17.88
N PHE A 71 32.53 -10.31 18.30
CA PHE A 71 33.69 -9.78 17.59
C PHE A 71 34.51 -10.93 17.01
N LYS A 72 34.97 -10.79 15.77
CA LYS A 72 35.67 -11.87 15.06
C LYS A 72 37.18 -11.76 15.19
N GLY A 73 37.72 -10.58 15.56
CA GLY A 73 39.16 -10.35 15.69
C GLY A 73 39.91 -10.36 14.35
N VAL A 74 39.21 -10.19 13.23
CA VAL A 74 39.79 -10.26 11.87
C VAL A 74 40.46 -8.94 11.49
N SER A 75 39.77 -7.82 11.70
CA SER A 75 40.32 -6.48 11.53
C SER A 75 39.71 -5.50 12.53
N PHE A 76 40.45 -4.45 12.83
CA PHE A 76 39.96 -3.37 13.67
C PHE A 76 38.71 -2.72 13.07
N GLU A 77 38.68 -2.53 11.75
CA GLU A 77 37.57 -1.91 11.04
C GLU A 77 36.28 -2.75 11.13
N GLU A 78 36.38 -4.08 10.99
CA GLU A 78 35.23 -4.98 11.06
C GLU A 78 34.65 -5.05 12.48
N ASP A 79 35.52 -5.19 13.48
CA ASP A 79 35.07 -5.22 14.88
C ASP A 79 34.53 -3.86 15.33
N MET A 80 35.13 -2.75 14.86
CA MET A 80 34.63 -1.40 15.15
C MET A 80 33.25 -1.16 14.50
N ALA A 81 33.06 -1.57 13.25
CA ALA A 81 31.76 -1.49 12.58
C ALA A 81 30.70 -2.32 13.31
N THR A 82 31.09 -3.47 13.86
CA THR A 82 30.22 -4.31 14.70
C THR A 82 29.84 -3.59 15.99
N ALA A 83 30.80 -3.00 16.72
CA ALA A 83 30.54 -2.21 17.92
C ALA A 83 29.60 -1.02 17.64
N GLU A 84 29.82 -0.30 16.53
CA GLU A 84 28.95 0.79 16.09
C GLU A 84 27.54 0.30 15.73
N SER A 85 27.40 -0.89 15.14
CA SER A 85 26.10 -1.49 14.86
C SER A 85 25.35 -1.84 16.14
N CYS A 86 26.05 -2.41 17.13
CA CYS A 86 25.51 -2.68 18.46
C CYS A 86 25.07 -1.39 19.17
N PHE A 87 25.89 -0.33 19.11
CA PHE A 87 25.51 0.95 19.69
C PHE A 87 24.31 1.57 18.96
N ARG A 88 24.25 1.49 17.62
CA ARG A 88 23.08 1.94 16.84
C ARG A 88 21.79 1.21 17.26
N TYR A 89 21.87 -0.08 17.58
CA TYR A 89 20.73 -0.83 18.10
C TYR A 89 20.26 -0.29 19.46
N ILE A 90 21.19 -0.05 20.40
CA ILE A 90 20.86 0.52 21.71
C ILE A 90 20.29 1.94 21.56
N ASP A 91 20.95 2.79 20.77
CA ASP A 91 20.52 4.16 20.47
C ASP A 91 19.11 4.20 19.85
N HIS A 92 18.77 3.24 19.00
CA HIS A 92 17.43 3.12 18.42
C HIS A 92 16.36 2.88 19.48
N ILE A 93 16.60 1.99 20.46
CA ILE A 93 15.65 1.72 21.56
C ILE A 93 15.31 3.01 22.31
N PHE A 94 16.31 3.85 22.60
CA PHE A 94 16.07 5.09 23.34
C PHE A 94 15.46 6.19 22.48
N LYS A 95 15.75 6.23 21.18
CA LYS A 95 15.04 7.12 20.24
C LYS A 95 13.55 6.80 20.16
N GLU A 96 13.19 5.51 20.07
CA GLU A 96 11.78 5.09 20.08
C GLU A 96 11.10 5.46 21.41
N LEU A 97 11.78 5.32 22.55
CA LEU A 97 11.23 5.72 23.84
C LEU A 97 11.01 7.23 23.96
N GLU A 98 11.91 8.06 23.41
CA GLU A 98 11.71 9.51 23.40
C GLU A 98 10.51 9.90 22.51
N GLU A 99 10.32 9.23 21.37
CA GLU A 99 9.12 9.37 20.54
C GLU A 99 7.85 8.95 21.31
N PHE A 100 7.95 7.93 22.18
CA PHE A 100 6.83 7.46 22.99
C PHE A 100 6.53 8.29 24.24
N ARG A 101 7.44 9.15 24.67
CA ARG A 101 7.26 10.03 25.85
C ARG A 101 5.98 10.85 25.77
N ALA A 102 5.59 11.28 24.57
CA ALA A 102 4.35 12.01 24.37
C ALA A 102 3.10 11.20 24.77
N PHE A 103 3.11 9.86 24.65
CA PHE A 103 1.97 9.02 25.04
C PHE A 103 1.80 8.88 26.55
N GLU A 104 2.88 9.06 27.34
CA GLU A 104 2.80 9.14 28.81
C GLU A 104 2.12 10.44 29.24
N LEU A 105 2.40 11.54 28.53
CA LEU A 105 1.83 12.85 28.82
C LEU A 105 0.38 12.98 28.35
N LEU A 106 0.05 12.39 27.20
CA LEU A 106 -1.28 12.48 26.59
C LEU A 106 -2.20 11.38 27.11
N ARG A 107 -3.28 11.79 27.78
CA ARG A 107 -4.24 10.85 28.43
C ARG A 107 -5.31 10.32 27.48
N SER A 108 -5.84 11.15 26.58
CA SER A 108 -6.95 10.75 25.71
C SER A 108 -6.45 10.07 24.45
N GLY A 109 -7.18 9.06 23.97
CA GLY A 109 -6.85 8.40 22.69
C GLY A 109 -6.86 9.36 21.50
N LEU A 110 -7.69 10.41 21.55
CA LEU A 110 -7.78 11.42 20.51
C LEU A 110 -6.52 12.30 20.46
N ASP A 111 -5.99 12.72 21.60
CA ASP A 111 -4.76 13.52 21.63
C ASP A 111 -3.54 12.70 21.22
N ARG A 112 -3.51 11.41 21.60
CA ARG A 112 -2.47 10.46 21.14
C ARG A 112 -2.48 10.32 19.63
N SER A 113 -3.66 10.17 19.02
CA SER A 113 -3.81 10.11 17.56
C SER A 113 -3.41 11.41 16.87
N LYS A 114 -3.71 12.58 17.47
CA LYS A 114 -3.26 13.88 16.95
C LYS A 114 -1.74 14.01 17.00
N TYR A 115 -1.10 13.58 18.09
CA TYR A 115 0.35 13.58 18.19
C TYR A 115 0.98 12.71 17.10
N LEU A 116 0.46 11.49 16.91
CA LEU A 116 0.90 10.62 15.83
C LEU A 116 0.80 11.31 14.47
N LEU A 117 -0.34 11.93 14.18
CA LEU A 117 -0.61 12.56 12.89
C LEU A 117 0.24 13.81 12.61
N VAL A 118 0.56 14.60 13.64
CA VAL A 118 1.25 15.90 13.48
C VAL A 118 2.77 15.79 13.65
N LYS A 119 3.24 14.83 14.45
CA LYS A 119 4.66 14.74 14.85
C LYS A 119 5.35 13.45 14.43
N GLU A 120 4.70 12.31 14.62
CA GLU A 120 5.37 11.02 14.53
C GLU A 120 5.32 10.40 13.14
N ALA A 121 4.12 10.35 12.56
CA ALA A 121 3.87 9.65 11.31
C ALA A 121 4.59 10.33 10.14
N LYS A 122 5.54 9.60 9.54
CA LYS A 122 6.29 10.05 8.36
C LYS A 122 5.53 9.77 7.06
N ILE A 123 4.64 8.79 7.07
CA ILE A 123 3.77 8.41 5.95
C ILE A 123 2.34 8.38 6.46
N ILE A 124 1.47 9.17 5.84
CA ILE A 124 0.07 9.32 6.21
C ILE A 124 -0.76 9.10 4.95
N ALA A 125 -1.65 8.11 4.99
CA ALA A 125 -2.51 7.75 3.89
C ALA A 125 -3.97 8.05 4.24
N MET A 126 -4.71 8.59 3.27
CA MET A 126 -6.15 8.83 3.37
C MET A 126 -6.77 8.86 1.97
N THR A 127 -8.07 8.63 1.88
CA THR A 127 -8.81 8.81 0.62
C THR A 127 -9.00 10.31 0.32
N CYS A 128 -9.13 10.68 -0.96
CA CYS A 128 -9.41 12.08 -1.35
C CYS A 128 -10.73 12.59 -0.75
N THR A 129 -11.74 11.72 -0.64
CA THR A 129 -13.01 12.04 0.04
C THR A 129 -12.78 12.36 1.52
N HIS A 130 -11.94 11.57 2.21
CA HIS A 130 -11.62 11.85 3.61
C HIS A 130 -10.80 13.14 3.78
N ALA A 131 -9.84 13.39 2.88
CA ALA A 131 -9.08 14.64 2.84
C ALA A 131 -10.00 15.86 2.68
N ALA A 132 -11.00 15.77 1.80
CA ALA A 132 -11.99 16.81 1.61
C ALA A 132 -12.82 17.08 2.88
N LEU A 133 -13.31 16.01 3.53
CA LEU A 133 -14.12 16.11 4.74
C LEU A 133 -13.32 16.62 5.95
N LYS A 134 -12.06 16.22 6.09
CA LYS A 134 -11.21 16.53 7.25
C LYS A 134 -10.29 17.72 7.07
N ARG A 135 -10.30 18.37 5.91
CA ARG A 135 -9.44 19.53 5.62
C ARG A 135 -9.39 20.55 6.75
N LYS A 136 -10.54 20.98 7.26
CA LYS A 136 -10.62 21.99 8.32
C LYS A 136 -9.89 21.54 9.59
N GLU A 137 -10.19 20.32 10.05
CA GLU A 137 -9.59 19.73 11.25
C GLU A 137 -8.07 19.56 11.09
N LEU A 138 -7.61 19.06 9.93
CA LEU A 138 -6.19 18.89 9.64
C LEU A 138 -5.42 20.21 9.67
N VAL A 139 -6.00 21.26 9.09
CA VAL A 139 -5.40 22.59 9.11
C VAL A 139 -5.36 23.17 10.54
N GLU A 140 -6.42 22.99 11.32
CA GLU A 140 -6.52 23.48 12.70
C GLU A 140 -5.53 22.81 13.65
N ILE A 141 -5.28 21.50 13.51
CA ILE A 141 -4.27 20.79 14.31
C ILE A 141 -2.83 21.09 13.86
N GLY A 142 -2.64 21.89 12.82
CA GLY A 142 -1.33 22.24 12.29
C GLY A 142 -0.66 21.08 11.57
N PHE A 143 -1.44 20.26 10.84
CA PHE A 143 -0.92 19.20 9.99
C PHE A 143 0.08 19.76 8.96
N LYS A 144 1.18 19.04 8.73
CA LYS A 144 2.26 19.44 7.83
C LYS A 144 2.76 18.25 7.03
N TYR A 145 3.10 18.50 5.77
CA TYR A 145 3.69 17.51 4.88
C TYR A 145 4.51 18.19 3.79
N ASP A 146 5.52 17.48 3.30
CA ASP A 146 6.42 17.97 2.27
C ASP A 146 6.11 17.36 0.89
N ASN A 147 5.49 16.20 0.82
CA ASN A 147 5.26 15.48 -0.44
C ASN A 147 3.87 14.87 -0.47
N ILE A 148 3.26 14.84 -1.65
CA ILE A 148 1.99 14.15 -1.92
C ILE A 148 2.23 13.08 -2.97
N LEU A 149 1.70 11.88 -2.72
CA LEU A 149 1.56 10.81 -3.69
C LEU A 149 0.08 10.46 -3.80
N MET A 150 -0.45 10.42 -5.01
CA MET A 150 -1.82 10.04 -5.33
C MET A 150 -1.82 8.81 -6.23
N GLU A 151 -2.59 7.80 -5.87
CA GLU A 151 -2.91 6.66 -6.74
C GLU A 151 -4.33 6.83 -7.31
N GLU A 152 -4.65 6.10 -8.38
CA GLU A 152 -5.95 6.19 -9.06
C GLU A 152 -6.30 7.63 -9.50
N SER A 153 -5.30 8.45 -9.80
CA SER A 153 -5.44 9.90 -10.02
C SER A 153 -6.39 10.27 -11.17
N ALA A 154 -6.57 9.36 -12.13
CA ALA A 154 -7.51 9.54 -13.23
C ALA A 154 -8.98 9.37 -12.83
N GLN A 155 -9.27 8.66 -11.73
CA GLN A 155 -10.61 8.36 -11.20
C GLN A 155 -11.06 9.35 -10.11
N ILE A 156 -10.22 10.31 -9.73
CA ILE A 156 -10.54 11.32 -8.71
C ILE A 156 -11.06 12.60 -9.39
N LEU A 157 -12.12 13.19 -8.83
CA LEU A 157 -12.66 14.46 -9.34
C LEU A 157 -11.60 15.56 -9.26
N GLU A 158 -11.68 16.53 -10.17
CA GLU A 158 -10.72 17.64 -10.22
C GLU A 158 -10.60 18.39 -8.88
N ILE A 159 -11.73 18.71 -8.24
CA ILE A 159 -11.73 19.40 -6.95
C ILE A 159 -11.18 18.54 -5.81
N GLU A 160 -11.47 17.24 -5.82
CA GLU A 160 -10.99 16.29 -4.81
C GLU A 160 -9.49 15.99 -4.97
N THR A 161 -8.93 16.21 -6.17
CA THR A 161 -7.48 16.18 -6.41
C THR A 161 -6.80 17.45 -5.89
N PHE A 162 -7.49 18.60 -5.98
CA PHE A 162 -6.94 19.89 -5.57
C PHE A 162 -6.92 20.10 -4.04
N ILE A 163 -7.96 19.66 -3.33
CA ILE A 163 -8.09 19.84 -1.87
C ILE A 163 -6.87 19.31 -1.09
N PRO A 164 -6.33 18.09 -1.38
CA PRO A 164 -5.13 17.58 -0.72
C PRO A 164 -3.89 18.48 -0.82
N LEU A 165 -3.80 19.39 -1.79
CA LEU A 165 -2.68 20.34 -1.91
C LEU A 165 -2.68 21.42 -0.82
N LEU A 166 -3.80 21.56 -0.11
CA LEU A 166 -4.10 22.64 0.85
C LEU A 166 -4.57 22.12 2.21
N LEU A 167 -4.05 20.96 2.65
CA LEU A 167 -4.32 20.40 3.98
C LEU A 167 -3.42 20.97 5.09
N GLN A 168 -2.55 21.92 4.74
CA GLN A 168 -1.62 22.59 5.66
C GLN A 168 -1.63 24.10 5.46
N ASN A 169 -1.26 24.84 6.50
CA ASN A 169 -1.07 26.29 6.41
C ASN A 169 0.24 26.63 5.69
N PRO A 170 0.32 27.78 4.99
CA PRO A 170 1.57 28.28 4.44
C PRO A 170 2.64 28.47 5.52
N GLN A 171 3.90 28.23 5.16
CA GLN A 171 5.06 28.51 6.00
C GLN A 171 5.82 29.67 5.36
N ASP A 172 6.04 30.75 6.11
CA ASP A 172 6.72 31.96 5.65
C ASP A 172 6.11 32.58 4.38
N GLY A 173 4.78 32.45 4.23
CA GLY A 173 4.03 32.95 3.07
C GLY A 173 4.00 32.01 1.85
N PHE A 174 4.70 30.87 1.90
CA PHE A 174 4.78 29.91 0.79
C PHE A 174 4.17 28.55 1.14
N ASN A 175 3.73 27.80 0.12
CA ASN A 175 3.31 26.41 0.33
C ASN A 175 4.55 25.54 0.60
N ARG A 176 4.49 24.72 1.65
CA ARG A 176 5.57 23.80 2.04
C ARG A 176 5.75 22.62 1.06
N LEU A 177 4.75 22.34 0.22
CA LEU A 177 4.75 21.21 -0.72
C LEU A 177 5.96 21.27 -1.68
N LYS A 178 6.77 20.21 -1.67
CA LYS A 178 7.99 20.04 -2.48
C LYS A 178 7.79 19.10 -3.67
N ARG A 179 6.98 18.05 -3.51
CA ARG A 179 6.72 17.05 -4.56
C ARG A 179 5.25 16.71 -4.64
N TRP A 180 4.76 16.57 -5.87
CA TRP A 180 3.42 16.09 -6.15
C TRP A 180 3.51 14.99 -7.21
N ILE A 181 3.30 13.75 -6.76
CA ILE A 181 3.35 12.55 -7.59
C ILE A 181 1.91 12.09 -7.82
N MET A 182 1.53 11.91 -9.08
CA MET A 182 0.23 11.35 -9.45
C MET A 182 0.44 10.11 -10.31
N ILE A 183 -0.12 9.00 -9.86
CA ILE A 183 -0.16 7.72 -10.56
C ILE A 183 -1.62 7.48 -10.92
N GLY A 184 -1.89 7.23 -12.20
CA GLY A 184 -3.24 7.05 -12.71
C GLY A 184 -3.24 6.66 -14.19
N ASP A 185 -4.40 6.24 -14.68
CA ASP A 185 -4.58 5.82 -16.06
C ASP A 185 -5.78 6.55 -16.69
N HIS A 186 -5.48 7.53 -17.55
CA HIS A 186 -6.49 8.32 -18.25
C HIS A 186 -7.11 7.60 -19.46
N HIS A 187 -6.67 6.37 -19.76
CA HIS A 187 -7.30 5.48 -20.73
C HIS A 187 -8.35 4.55 -20.11
N GLN A 188 -8.42 4.49 -18.78
CA GLN A 188 -9.44 3.74 -18.02
C GLN A 188 -10.65 4.62 -17.67
N LEU A 189 -11.55 4.10 -16.82
CA LEU A 189 -12.76 4.79 -16.41
C LEU A 189 -12.46 6.12 -15.70
N PRO A 190 -13.20 7.20 -16.00
CA PRO A 190 -13.13 8.47 -15.29
C PRO A 190 -13.88 8.41 -13.93
N PRO A 191 -13.83 9.47 -13.10
CA PRO A 191 -14.65 9.60 -11.90
C PRO A 191 -16.16 9.47 -12.24
N VAL A 192 -16.90 8.80 -11.36
CA VAL A 192 -18.33 8.53 -11.57
C VAL A 192 -19.17 9.79 -11.34
N ILE A 193 -19.87 10.25 -12.37
CA ILE A 193 -20.84 11.36 -12.29
C ILE A 193 -22.26 10.78 -12.27
N LYS A 194 -23.00 11.02 -11.17
CA LYS A 194 -24.36 10.47 -11.00
C LYS A 194 -25.36 10.99 -12.03
N ASN A 195 -25.28 12.27 -12.37
CA ASN A 195 -26.15 12.88 -13.35
C ASN A 195 -25.37 13.13 -14.65
N MET A 196 -25.65 12.30 -15.65
CA MET A 196 -25.01 12.33 -16.97
C MET A 196 -25.13 13.69 -17.68
N ALA A 197 -26.06 14.57 -17.28
CA ALA A 197 -26.13 15.93 -17.82
C ALA A 197 -24.87 16.74 -17.49
N PHE A 198 -24.34 16.66 -16.27
CA PHE A 198 -23.10 17.36 -15.90
C PHE A 198 -21.87 16.81 -16.62
N GLN A 199 -21.87 15.50 -16.90
CA GLN A 199 -20.85 14.89 -17.74
C GLN A 199 -20.94 15.43 -19.18
N LYS A 200 -22.12 15.33 -19.81
CA LYS A 200 -22.32 15.70 -21.21
C LYS A 200 -22.12 17.19 -21.49
N TYR A 201 -22.61 18.08 -20.63
CA TYR A 201 -22.59 19.52 -20.88
C TYR A 201 -21.40 20.24 -20.23
N SER A 202 -20.82 19.72 -19.16
CA SER A 202 -19.76 20.40 -18.41
C SER A 202 -18.44 19.63 -18.35
N ASN A 203 -18.39 18.40 -18.89
CA ASN A 203 -17.22 17.53 -18.80
C ASN A 203 -16.76 17.33 -17.34
N MET A 204 -17.72 17.24 -16.41
CA MET A 204 -17.44 17.17 -14.96
C MET A 204 -16.65 15.92 -14.55
N GLU A 205 -16.65 14.88 -15.38
CA GLU A 205 -15.85 13.66 -15.17
C GLU A 205 -14.36 13.85 -15.50
N GLN A 206 -13.93 14.99 -16.02
CA GLN A 206 -12.52 15.19 -16.23
C GLN A 206 -11.79 15.33 -14.89
N SER A 207 -10.92 14.37 -14.60
CA SER A 207 -9.97 14.48 -13.49
C SER A 207 -8.89 15.51 -13.78
N LEU A 208 -8.28 16.03 -12.71
CA LEU A 208 -7.12 16.92 -12.80
C LEU A 208 -5.95 16.23 -13.51
N PHE A 209 -5.76 14.94 -13.26
CA PHE A 209 -4.77 14.11 -13.93
C PHE A 209 -4.98 14.09 -15.45
N THR A 210 -6.17 13.71 -15.92
CA THR A 210 -6.49 13.66 -17.35
C THR A 210 -6.37 15.04 -17.99
N ARG A 211 -6.75 16.11 -17.28
CA ARG A 211 -6.57 17.48 -17.76
C ARG A 211 -5.10 17.84 -17.97
N LEU A 212 -4.23 17.51 -17.01
CA LEU A 212 -2.79 17.79 -17.11
C LEU A 212 -2.13 17.03 -18.25
N VAL A 213 -2.48 15.75 -18.45
CA VAL A 213 -2.01 14.97 -19.60
C VAL A 213 -2.44 15.64 -20.91
N ARG A 214 -3.71 16.04 -21.03
CA ARG A 214 -4.23 16.75 -22.22
C ARG A 214 -3.51 18.08 -22.48
N LEU A 215 -3.09 18.79 -21.43
CA LEU A 215 -2.34 20.04 -21.52
C LEU A 215 -0.86 19.83 -21.88
N GLY A 216 -0.41 18.59 -22.06
CA GLY A 216 0.95 18.27 -22.48
C GLY A 216 1.96 18.22 -21.35
N VAL A 217 1.52 18.07 -20.10
CA VAL A 217 2.44 17.79 -18.99
C VAL A 217 3.18 16.46 -19.28
N PRO A 218 4.52 16.43 -19.22
CA PRO A 218 5.28 15.22 -19.48
C PRO A 218 4.87 14.06 -18.55
N THR A 219 4.65 12.89 -19.14
CA THR A 219 4.26 11.67 -18.43
C THR A 219 5.38 10.64 -18.47
N VAL A 220 5.46 9.83 -17.42
CA VAL A 220 6.20 8.56 -17.45
C VAL A 220 5.18 7.46 -17.72
N ASP A 221 5.15 6.97 -18.95
CA ASP A 221 4.28 5.88 -19.37
C ASP A 221 4.95 4.53 -19.01
N LEU A 222 4.38 3.79 -18.06
CA LEU A 222 4.88 2.46 -17.69
C LEU A 222 4.57 1.46 -18.82
N ASP A 223 5.56 0.67 -19.22
CA ASP A 223 5.56 -0.09 -20.48
C ASP A 223 5.59 -1.61 -20.29
N GLY A 224 5.50 -2.13 -19.06
CA GLY A 224 5.52 -3.57 -18.78
C GLY A 224 4.42 -4.00 -17.82
N GLN A 225 3.41 -4.74 -18.31
CA GLN A 225 2.38 -5.34 -17.45
C GLN A 225 2.86 -6.67 -16.86
N GLY A 226 2.44 -6.96 -15.63
CA GLY A 226 2.91 -8.12 -14.86
C GLY A 226 1.83 -9.06 -14.34
N ARG A 227 0.58 -8.98 -14.83
CA ARG A 227 -0.59 -9.64 -14.20
C ARG A 227 -1.44 -10.52 -15.10
N ALA A 228 -1.37 -10.35 -16.42
CA ALA A 228 -2.20 -11.06 -17.39
C ALA A 228 -1.34 -11.77 -18.44
N ARG A 229 -1.90 -12.75 -19.15
CA ARG A 229 -1.24 -13.38 -20.30
C ARG A 229 -0.99 -12.36 -21.41
N SER A 230 0.05 -12.56 -22.21
CA SER A 230 0.36 -11.70 -23.36
C SER A 230 -0.81 -11.59 -24.34
N SER A 231 -1.45 -12.71 -24.65
CA SER A 231 -2.65 -12.80 -25.51
C SER A 231 -3.82 -11.94 -25.01
N ILE A 232 -4.06 -11.90 -23.70
CA ILE A 232 -5.08 -11.04 -23.08
C ILE A 232 -4.62 -9.58 -23.09
N CYS A 233 -3.33 -9.32 -22.89
CA CYS A 233 -2.76 -7.98 -22.98
C CYS A 233 -2.96 -7.36 -24.37
N ASP A 234 -2.93 -8.18 -25.43
CA ASP A 234 -3.13 -7.73 -26.80
C ASP A 234 -4.50 -7.08 -27.03
N LEU A 235 -5.52 -7.45 -26.23
CA LEU A 235 -6.87 -6.87 -26.31
C LEU A 235 -6.93 -5.38 -25.96
N TYR A 236 -5.99 -4.87 -25.15
CA TYR A 236 -6.02 -3.49 -24.67
C TYR A 236 -4.72 -2.71 -24.90
N ARG A 237 -3.57 -3.36 -25.15
CA ARG A 237 -2.28 -2.66 -25.27
C ARG A 237 -2.22 -1.63 -26.38
N TRP A 238 -3.01 -1.81 -27.44
CA TRP A 238 -3.09 -0.87 -28.57
C TRP A 238 -3.48 0.56 -28.13
N ARG A 239 -4.09 0.72 -26.95
CA ARG A 239 -4.47 2.01 -26.40
C ARG A 239 -3.29 2.77 -25.77
N TYR A 240 -2.20 2.08 -25.46
CA TYR A 240 -1.07 2.57 -24.67
C TYR A 240 0.21 2.69 -25.52
N LYS A 241 1.11 3.58 -25.10
CA LYS A 241 2.42 3.73 -25.76
C LYS A 241 3.34 2.61 -25.31
N HIS A 242 3.81 1.79 -26.26
CA HIS A 242 4.83 0.76 -26.03
C HIS A 242 4.53 -0.25 -24.91
N LEU A 243 3.25 -0.51 -24.58
CA LEU A 243 2.90 -1.44 -23.50
C LEU A 243 3.21 -2.90 -23.89
N GLY A 244 4.29 -3.42 -23.33
CA GLY A 244 4.76 -4.80 -23.37
C GLY A 244 4.39 -5.62 -22.13
N ASN A 245 5.12 -6.70 -21.90
CA ASN A 245 4.97 -7.60 -20.76
C ASN A 245 6.27 -7.63 -19.94
N LEU A 246 6.15 -7.85 -18.63
CA LEU A 246 7.32 -8.15 -17.80
C LEU A 246 7.79 -9.58 -18.04
N LYS A 247 9.09 -9.83 -17.84
CA LYS A 247 9.76 -11.11 -18.12
C LYS A 247 9.08 -12.33 -17.49
N HIS A 248 8.52 -12.19 -16.29
CA HIS A 248 7.87 -13.30 -15.61
C HIS A 248 6.56 -13.73 -16.28
N VAL A 249 5.82 -12.80 -16.90
CA VAL A 249 4.61 -13.12 -17.67
C VAL A 249 4.95 -14.01 -18.87
N GLU A 250 6.11 -13.80 -19.49
CA GLU A 250 6.53 -14.56 -20.66
C GLU A 250 7.12 -15.93 -20.30
N SER A 251 7.76 -16.03 -19.13
CA SER A 251 8.56 -17.21 -18.75
C SER A 251 7.88 -18.14 -17.76
N TRP A 252 7.00 -17.65 -16.89
CA TRP A 252 6.40 -18.48 -15.85
C TRP A 252 5.30 -19.38 -16.41
N LYS A 253 5.33 -20.66 -16.00
CA LYS A 253 4.40 -21.69 -16.48
C LYS A 253 2.93 -21.32 -16.26
N GLU A 254 2.61 -20.58 -15.20
CA GLU A 254 1.23 -20.15 -14.88
C GLU A 254 0.57 -19.29 -15.98
N TYR A 255 1.36 -18.56 -16.77
CA TYR A 255 0.86 -17.76 -17.91
C TYR A 255 0.84 -18.54 -19.23
N GLN A 256 1.44 -19.73 -19.28
CA GLN A 256 1.56 -20.56 -20.48
C GLN A 256 0.57 -21.73 -20.52
N LEU A 257 0.02 -22.15 -19.38
CA LEU A 257 -0.94 -23.27 -19.31
C LEU A 257 -2.29 -22.89 -19.89
N ALA A 258 -2.93 -23.75 -20.70
CA ALA A 258 -4.28 -23.49 -21.19
C ALA A 258 -5.35 -23.48 -20.07
N ASN A 259 -6.53 -22.94 -20.38
CA ASN A 259 -7.71 -23.05 -19.52
C ASN A 259 -8.36 -24.42 -19.77
N ALA A 260 -8.31 -25.34 -18.80
CA ALA A 260 -8.90 -26.67 -18.93
C ALA A 260 -10.38 -26.62 -19.39
N GLY A 261 -10.71 -27.43 -20.39
CA GLY A 261 -12.06 -27.47 -20.97
C GLY A 261 -12.35 -26.35 -22.00
N PHE A 262 -11.38 -25.49 -22.29
CA PHE A 262 -11.49 -24.43 -23.31
C PHE A 262 -10.32 -24.50 -24.28
N GLU A 263 -10.61 -24.42 -25.57
CA GLU A 263 -9.58 -24.38 -26.63
C GLU A 263 -8.79 -23.06 -26.61
N TYR A 264 -9.49 -21.95 -26.34
CA TYR A 264 -8.93 -20.61 -26.35
C TYR A 264 -8.91 -20.01 -24.94
N ASP A 265 -7.97 -19.11 -24.69
CA ASP A 265 -7.85 -18.39 -23.42
C ASP A 265 -8.81 -17.21 -23.29
N PHE A 266 -9.26 -16.64 -24.41
CA PHE A 266 -10.39 -15.73 -24.51
C PHE A 266 -11.19 -15.99 -25.80
N GLN A 267 -12.50 -15.73 -25.76
CA GLN A 267 -13.40 -15.83 -26.92
C GLN A 267 -14.44 -14.73 -26.85
N LEU A 268 -14.83 -14.20 -28.00
CA LEU A 268 -16.07 -13.47 -28.17
C LEU A 268 -17.12 -14.46 -28.67
N VAL A 269 -18.21 -14.60 -27.93
CA VAL A 269 -19.31 -15.52 -28.25
C VAL A 269 -20.51 -14.69 -28.68
N ASP A 270 -20.94 -14.88 -29.91
CA ASP A 270 -22.15 -14.28 -30.44
C ASP A 270 -23.38 -15.02 -29.88
N VAL A 271 -24.31 -14.26 -29.27
CA VAL A 271 -25.52 -14.79 -28.65
C VAL A 271 -26.73 -14.18 -29.34
N GLN A 272 -27.39 -14.99 -30.16
CA GLN A 272 -28.58 -14.61 -30.91
C GLN A 272 -29.82 -14.51 -30.01
N ASP A 273 -30.89 -13.96 -30.56
CA ASP A 273 -32.18 -13.83 -29.86
C ASP A 273 -32.69 -15.17 -29.33
N PHE A 274 -33.18 -15.15 -28.09
CA PHE A 274 -33.80 -16.31 -27.46
C PHE A 274 -35.32 -16.10 -27.39
N ASN A 275 -36.09 -17.01 -27.99
CA ASN A 275 -37.54 -16.87 -28.16
C ASN A 275 -37.95 -15.55 -28.84
N GLY A 276 -37.13 -15.06 -29.78
CA GLY A 276 -37.36 -13.80 -30.49
C GLY A 276 -37.09 -12.55 -29.66
N VAL A 277 -36.38 -12.68 -28.54
CA VAL A 277 -36.00 -11.56 -27.67
C VAL A 277 -34.48 -11.54 -27.48
N GLY A 278 -33.86 -10.41 -27.79
CA GLY A 278 -32.47 -10.09 -27.47
C GLY A 278 -32.38 -9.26 -26.18
N GLU A 279 -32.00 -7.98 -26.30
CA GLU A 279 -32.04 -7.03 -25.19
C GLU A 279 -33.49 -6.71 -24.78
N SER A 280 -33.70 -6.60 -23.47
CA SER A 280 -34.98 -6.30 -22.83
C SER A 280 -34.80 -5.26 -21.73
N GLU A 281 -35.85 -4.48 -21.48
CA GLU A 281 -35.85 -3.37 -20.52
C GLU A 281 -37.12 -3.45 -19.64
N PRO A 282 -37.15 -4.32 -18.60
CA PRO A 282 -38.34 -4.50 -17.76
C PRO A 282 -38.70 -3.28 -16.92
N SER A 283 -37.75 -2.38 -16.67
CA SER A 283 -38.01 -1.05 -16.12
C SER A 283 -37.04 -0.04 -16.74
N PRO A 284 -37.38 1.27 -16.79
CA PRO A 284 -36.59 2.26 -17.49
C PRO A 284 -35.10 2.24 -17.09
N TYR A 285 -34.22 2.17 -18.09
CA TYR A 285 -32.75 2.06 -18.01
C TYR A 285 -32.22 0.79 -17.31
N PHE A 286 -33.05 -0.23 -17.14
CA PHE A 286 -32.70 -1.49 -16.49
C PHE A 286 -32.49 -2.61 -17.53
N TYR A 287 -31.47 -2.44 -18.37
CA TYR A 287 -31.18 -3.35 -19.49
C TYR A 287 -30.76 -4.75 -19.05
N GLN A 288 -31.28 -5.76 -19.75
CA GLN A 288 -31.10 -7.19 -19.52
C GLN A 288 -31.08 -7.97 -20.82
N ASN A 289 -30.35 -9.08 -20.85
CA ASN A 289 -30.39 -10.08 -21.93
C ASN A 289 -30.42 -11.48 -21.29
N LEU A 290 -31.57 -12.16 -21.40
CA LEU A 290 -31.79 -13.48 -20.80
C LEU A 290 -30.91 -14.56 -21.44
N ALA A 291 -30.75 -14.51 -22.76
CA ALA A 291 -29.93 -15.47 -23.50
C ALA A 291 -28.49 -15.43 -23.01
N GLU A 292 -27.91 -14.23 -22.92
CA GLU A 292 -26.55 -14.03 -22.41
C GLU A 292 -26.41 -14.42 -20.95
N ALA A 293 -27.38 -14.07 -20.11
CA ALA A 293 -27.36 -14.42 -18.68
C ALA A 293 -27.34 -15.94 -18.48
N GLU A 294 -28.24 -16.65 -19.17
CA GLU A 294 -28.31 -18.11 -19.13
C GLU A 294 -27.04 -18.76 -19.70
N TYR A 295 -26.50 -18.24 -20.81
CA TYR A 295 -25.27 -18.74 -21.41
C TYR A 295 -24.07 -18.57 -20.46
N CYS A 296 -23.91 -17.38 -19.88
CA CYS A 296 -22.81 -17.09 -18.95
C CYS A 296 -22.87 -17.99 -17.71
N VAL A 297 -24.07 -18.22 -17.16
CA VAL A 297 -24.25 -19.12 -16.01
C VAL A 297 -24.00 -20.56 -16.41
N ALA A 298 -24.41 -21.00 -17.61
CA ALA A 298 -24.11 -22.34 -18.11
C ALA A 298 -22.59 -22.57 -18.26
N VAL A 299 -21.84 -21.59 -18.77
CA VAL A 299 -20.36 -21.66 -18.82
C VAL A 299 -19.77 -21.75 -17.41
N PHE A 300 -20.25 -20.95 -16.46
CA PHE A 300 -19.83 -21.05 -15.05
C PHE A 300 -20.12 -22.44 -14.46
N MET A 301 -21.30 -23.00 -14.72
CA MET A 301 -21.67 -24.36 -14.29
C MET A 301 -20.72 -25.39 -14.88
N PHE A 302 -20.42 -25.31 -16.18
CA PHE A 302 -19.46 -26.19 -16.85
C PHE A 302 -18.08 -26.12 -16.19
N MET A 303 -17.53 -24.91 -15.97
CA MET A 303 -16.26 -24.71 -15.28
C MET A 303 -16.23 -25.38 -13.91
N ARG A 304 -17.32 -25.22 -13.14
CA ARG A 304 -17.43 -25.82 -11.80
C ARG A 304 -17.49 -27.34 -11.84
N LEU A 305 -18.22 -27.91 -12.80
CA LEU A 305 -18.34 -29.36 -12.96
C LEU A 305 -17.01 -30.02 -13.37
N ILE A 306 -16.16 -29.32 -14.11
CA ILE A 306 -14.79 -29.79 -14.44
C ILE A 306 -13.74 -29.41 -13.38
N GLY A 307 -14.15 -28.84 -12.24
CA GLY A 307 -13.31 -28.67 -11.06
C GLY A 307 -12.67 -27.28 -10.87
N TYR A 308 -13.04 -26.26 -11.66
CA TYR A 308 -12.49 -24.91 -11.44
C TYR A 308 -12.85 -24.37 -10.07
N PRO A 309 -11.93 -23.76 -9.30
CA PRO A 309 -12.28 -23.11 -8.04
C PRO A 309 -13.24 -21.94 -8.26
N ALA A 310 -14.41 -21.96 -7.62
CA ALA A 310 -15.41 -20.90 -7.76
C ALA A 310 -14.86 -19.51 -7.34
N SER A 311 -13.96 -19.49 -6.35
CA SER A 311 -13.26 -18.29 -5.88
C SER A 311 -12.33 -17.65 -6.90
N LYS A 312 -12.03 -18.34 -8.02
CA LYS A 312 -11.22 -17.83 -9.13
C LYS A 312 -12.05 -17.33 -10.31
N ILE A 313 -13.38 -17.44 -10.25
CA ILE A 313 -14.29 -17.01 -11.32
C ILE A 313 -15.10 -15.80 -10.84
N THR A 314 -15.05 -14.73 -11.64
CA THR A 314 -15.87 -13.52 -11.46
C THR A 314 -16.62 -13.27 -12.75
N ILE A 315 -17.92 -12.97 -12.66
CA ILE A 315 -18.75 -12.60 -13.81
C ILE A 315 -18.93 -11.08 -13.80
N LEU A 316 -18.63 -10.45 -14.93
CA LEU A 316 -18.74 -9.00 -15.13
C LEU A 316 -19.84 -8.69 -16.14
N THR A 317 -20.54 -7.59 -15.95
CA THR A 317 -21.46 -7.05 -16.95
C THR A 317 -21.48 -5.53 -16.89
N THR A 318 -21.83 -4.89 -18.00
CA THR A 318 -21.85 -3.43 -18.15
C THR A 318 -23.10 -2.78 -17.53
N TYR A 319 -24.16 -3.56 -17.29
CA TYR A 319 -25.44 -3.05 -16.79
C TYR A 319 -25.84 -3.67 -15.46
N ASN A 320 -26.32 -2.81 -14.54
CA ASN A 320 -26.85 -3.27 -13.26
C ASN A 320 -28.05 -4.21 -13.44
N GLY A 321 -28.91 -3.98 -14.44
CA GLY A 321 -30.04 -4.84 -14.76
C GLY A 321 -29.61 -6.27 -15.04
N GLN A 322 -28.61 -6.42 -15.92
CA GLN A 322 -28.02 -7.71 -16.27
C GLN A 322 -27.31 -8.37 -15.08
N LYS A 323 -26.64 -7.60 -14.23
CA LYS A 323 -26.01 -8.11 -12.99
C LYS A 323 -27.04 -8.76 -12.07
N HIS A 324 -28.21 -8.15 -11.92
CA HIS A 324 -29.30 -8.72 -11.13
C HIS A 324 -29.84 -9.99 -11.78
N LEU A 325 -30.10 -9.97 -13.10
CA LEU A 325 -30.57 -11.15 -13.82
C LEU A 325 -29.62 -12.35 -13.68
N ILE A 326 -28.32 -12.15 -13.88
CA ILE A 326 -27.31 -13.21 -13.72
C ILE A 326 -27.34 -13.79 -12.30
N ARG A 327 -27.48 -12.94 -11.27
CA ARG A 327 -27.59 -13.41 -9.88
C ARG A 327 -28.84 -14.25 -9.66
N ASP A 328 -29.97 -13.86 -10.26
CA ASP A 328 -31.22 -14.60 -10.15
C ASP A 328 -31.11 -15.97 -10.84
N VAL A 329 -30.50 -16.03 -12.02
CA VAL A 329 -30.20 -17.29 -12.72
C VAL A 329 -29.27 -18.18 -11.89
N ILE A 330 -28.20 -17.64 -11.31
CA ILE A 330 -27.28 -18.39 -10.41
C ILE A 330 -28.00 -18.92 -9.18
N ASN A 331 -28.82 -18.09 -8.52
CA ASN A 331 -29.55 -18.51 -7.33
C ASN A 331 -30.55 -19.62 -7.64
N THR A 332 -31.21 -19.54 -8.79
CA THR A 332 -32.20 -20.52 -9.23
C THR A 332 -31.55 -21.83 -9.67
N ARG A 333 -30.45 -21.78 -10.43
CA ARG A 333 -29.84 -22.96 -11.07
C ARG A 333 -28.67 -23.58 -10.32
N CYS A 334 -27.92 -22.79 -9.54
CA CYS A 334 -26.59 -23.20 -9.03
C CYS A 334 -26.49 -23.23 -7.52
N ALA A 335 -27.05 -22.24 -6.81
CA ALA A 335 -26.67 -21.90 -5.43
C ALA A 335 -26.82 -23.04 -4.42
N ASN A 336 -27.86 -23.87 -4.57
CA ASN A 336 -28.14 -24.99 -3.67
C ASN A 336 -27.41 -26.29 -4.08
N ASN A 337 -26.69 -26.30 -5.20
CA ASN A 337 -25.95 -27.46 -5.66
C ASN A 337 -24.52 -27.45 -5.08
N PRO A 338 -24.15 -28.44 -4.24
CA PRO A 338 -22.85 -28.46 -3.56
C PRO A 338 -21.66 -28.58 -4.52
N LEU A 339 -21.87 -29.09 -5.73
CA LEU A 339 -20.80 -29.19 -6.75
C LEU A 339 -20.54 -27.84 -7.43
N ILE A 340 -21.56 -26.98 -7.55
CA ILE A 340 -21.48 -25.75 -8.34
C ILE A 340 -21.23 -24.52 -7.45
N GLY A 341 -22.08 -24.26 -6.46
CA GLY A 341 -21.95 -23.09 -5.59
C GLY A 341 -22.15 -21.74 -6.32
N LYS A 342 -21.40 -20.72 -5.90
CA LYS A 342 -21.49 -19.34 -6.42
C LYS A 342 -20.11 -18.83 -6.86
N PRO A 343 -20.01 -17.99 -7.90
CA PRO A 343 -18.75 -17.35 -8.28
C PRO A 343 -18.26 -16.41 -7.18
N HIS A 344 -16.98 -16.02 -7.25
CA HIS A 344 -16.38 -15.06 -6.30
C HIS A 344 -17.17 -13.75 -6.24
N LYS A 345 -17.53 -13.22 -7.41
CA LYS A 345 -18.33 -12.00 -7.54
C LYS A 345 -19.14 -12.02 -8.84
N VAL A 346 -20.30 -11.37 -8.79
CA VAL A 346 -21.06 -10.94 -9.98
C VAL A 346 -21.20 -9.42 -9.85
N SER A 347 -20.58 -8.65 -10.74
CA SER A 347 -20.52 -7.19 -10.63
C SER A 347 -20.81 -6.46 -11.91
#